data_AF-A0A250XIX7-F1
#
_entry.id   AF-A0A250XIX7-F1
#
_cell.length_a   1.000
_cell.length_b   1.000
_cell.length_c   1.000
_cell.angle_alpha   90.00
_cell.angle_beta   90.00
_cell.angle_gamma   90.00
#
_symmetry.space_group_name_H-M   'P 1'
#
loop_
_entity.id
_entity.type
_entity.pdbx_description
1 polymer ?
#
loop_
_entity_poly.entity_id
_entity_poly.type
_entity_poly.pdbx_seq_one_letter_code
_entity_poly.pdbx_strand_id
1 'polypeptide(L)'
;MADLVRQLQQKNQELLDIIRQKDIEIRDLQDVAEAAAELQNQDQQAAKVIELSKKLRNQSLALEKEKQRNEHLKAQLSSNAPSSSSSAPAPTALLDPEAVEEVARNLVEQASEAADAAAKEALMWKEKHTMQINKVAQAEQKVFTLEIEVKKLQRALVREVGEEVPLSKVLEEGSDWKGRREQLIALKEQVKQLKSAQGLPVLESRNDVAAKKAIGKIGSTRTAELERQAAETTTLRQELDSTRQKLDAAVSRRKVLENELTALREKVAVVLEKTGNDDRLITALRSEIVALKKGSASGAAAGLLPSSQAARPVLQGAAAAMAMSSTAGVLDDETWQELTSLRGRCLAQEQQLDRQQHIIEGLQQVLATTSLSAAAAATNNGHATAGSSLLPVGKSFSSLHRSQNAASLLSSTSSPLAMLSSQDLVQQQQMRLLEIERSTQSRAGSATVANATASN
;
A
#
# COMPACT_ATOMS: atom_id res chain seq x y z
N MET A 1 -37.63 -47.23 -59.92
CA MET A 1 -36.27 -47.77 -59.64
C MET A 1 -35.17 -46.81 -60.08
N ALA A 2 -35.13 -46.37 -61.33
CA ALA A 2 -34.09 -45.44 -61.83
C ALA A 2 -34.02 -44.10 -61.06
N ASP A 3 -35.16 -43.48 -60.76
CA ASP A 3 -35.19 -42.19 -60.05
C ASP A 3 -34.69 -42.27 -58.60
N LEU A 4 -34.98 -43.39 -57.93
CA LEU A 4 -34.50 -43.66 -56.56
C LEU A 4 -32.98 -43.83 -56.53
N VAL A 5 -32.43 -44.57 -57.51
CA VAL A 5 -30.98 -44.72 -57.66
C VAL A 5 -30.32 -43.37 -57.92
N ARG A 6 -30.92 -42.52 -58.77
CA ARG A 6 -30.40 -41.17 -59.05
C ARG A 6 -30.42 -40.27 -57.82
N GLN A 7 -31.51 -40.29 -57.04
CA GLN A 7 -31.59 -39.54 -55.77
C GLN A 7 -30.56 -40.02 -54.75
N LEU A 8 -30.34 -41.33 -54.62
CA LEU A 8 -29.33 -41.88 -53.72
C LEU A 8 -27.92 -41.51 -54.16
N GLN A 9 -27.62 -41.52 -55.45
CA GLN A 9 -26.34 -41.06 -55.99
C GLN A 9 -26.11 -39.57 -55.70
N GLN A 10 -27.13 -38.73 -55.88
CA GLN A 10 -27.05 -37.30 -55.58
C GLN A 10 -26.81 -37.05 -54.09
N LYS A 11 -27.54 -37.74 -53.21
CA LYS A 11 -27.33 -37.63 -51.75
C LYS A 11 -25.96 -38.13 -51.32
N ASN A 12 -25.46 -39.21 -51.91
CA ASN A 12 -24.10 -39.67 -51.63
C ASN A 12 -23.05 -38.63 -52.07
N GLN A 13 -23.26 -37.97 -53.20
CA GLN A 13 -22.37 -36.91 -53.66
C GLN A 13 -22.37 -35.72 -52.69
N GLU A 14 -23.55 -35.27 -52.26
CA GLU A 14 -23.70 -34.21 -51.26
C GLU A 14 -23.03 -34.57 -49.92
N LEU A 15 -23.20 -35.81 -49.46
CA LEU A 15 -22.54 -36.29 -48.24
C LEU A 15 -21.02 -36.32 -48.37
N LEU A 16 -20.49 -36.75 -49.52
CA LEU A 16 -19.04 -36.73 -49.78
C LEU A 16 -18.48 -35.31 -49.79
N ASP A 17 -19.22 -34.35 -50.35
CA ASP A 17 -18.79 -32.95 -50.38
C ASP A 17 -18.84 -32.32 -48.98
N ILE A 18 -19.83 -32.67 -48.16
CA ILE A 18 -19.87 -32.28 -46.74
C ILE A 18 -18.69 -32.87 -45.97
N ILE A 19 -18.36 -34.15 -46.18
CA ILE A 19 -17.20 -34.78 -45.53
C ILE A 19 -15.90 -34.04 -45.92
N ARG A 20 -15.70 -33.74 -47.21
CA ARG A 20 -14.54 -32.97 -47.67
C ARG A 20 -14.47 -31.59 -47.02
N GLN A 21 -15.60 -30.90 -46.91
CA GLN A 21 -15.66 -29.60 -46.26
C GLN A 21 -15.28 -29.69 -44.78
N LYS A 22 -15.75 -30.74 -44.09
CA LYS A 22 -15.42 -31.00 -42.69
C LYS A 22 -13.96 -31.40 -42.49
N ASP A 23 -13.38 -32.16 -43.42
CA ASP A 23 -11.95 -32.49 -43.39
C ASP A 23 -11.07 -31.25 -43.57
N ILE A 24 -11.49 -30.27 -44.38
CA ILE A 24 -10.79 -28.98 -44.51
C ILE A 24 -10.90 -28.19 -43.21
N GLU A 25 -12.10 -28.06 -42.64
CA GLU A 25 -12.32 -27.38 -41.36
C GLU A 25 -11.50 -27.99 -40.22
N ILE A 26 -11.39 -29.32 -40.17
CA ILE A 26 -10.56 -30.02 -39.18
C ILE A 26 -9.08 -29.67 -39.36
N ARG A 27 -8.57 -29.60 -40.60
CA ARG A 27 -7.18 -29.19 -40.85
C ARG A 27 -6.94 -27.75 -40.41
N ASP A 28 -7.82 -26.83 -40.78
CA ASP A 28 -7.68 -25.41 -40.41
C ASP A 28 -7.68 -25.24 -38.88
N LEU A 29 -8.51 -26.00 -38.16
CA LEU A 29 -8.54 -26.00 -36.70
C LEU A 29 -7.28 -26.62 -36.07
N GLN A 30 -6.68 -27.63 -36.72
CA GLN A 30 -5.41 -28.21 -36.29
C GLN A 30 -4.26 -27.21 -36.45
N ASP A 31 -4.20 -26.50 -37.58
CA ASP A 31 -3.18 -25.47 -37.84
C ASP A 31 -3.27 -24.32 -36.82
N VAL A 32 -4.49 -23.88 -36.47
CA VAL A 32 -4.70 -22.86 -35.43
C VAL A 32 -4.27 -23.36 -34.05
N ALA A 33 -4.55 -24.63 -33.72
CA ALA A 33 -4.15 -25.21 -32.44
C ALA A 33 -2.61 -25.34 -32.33
N GLU A 34 -1.93 -25.69 -33.42
CA GLU A 34 -0.47 -25.78 -33.48
C GLU A 34 0.18 -24.39 -33.33
N ALA A 35 -0.32 -23.38 -34.04
CA ALA A 35 0.14 -22.01 -33.89
C ALA A 35 -0.06 -21.45 -32.47
N ALA A 36 -1.18 -21.79 -31.81
CA ALA A 36 -1.43 -21.42 -30.42
C ALA A 36 -0.45 -22.10 -29.44
N ALA A 37 -0.11 -23.36 -29.69
CA ALA A 37 0.87 -24.09 -28.88
C ALA A 37 2.29 -23.51 -29.03
N GLU A 38 2.67 -23.09 -30.24
CA GLU A 38 3.95 -22.40 -30.48
C GLU A 38 4.03 -21.07 -29.75
N LEU A 39 2.97 -20.25 -29.79
CA LEU A 39 2.91 -18.99 -29.04
C LEU A 39 3.05 -19.22 -27.53
N GLN A 40 2.36 -20.22 -26.99
CA GLN A 40 2.47 -20.56 -25.57
C GLN A 40 3.89 -21.01 -25.18
N ASN A 41 4.58 -21.76 -26.05
CA ASN A 41 5.98 -22.13 -25.84
C ASN A 41 6.91 -20.92 -25.91
N GLN A 42 6.67 -19.97 -26.81
CA GLN A 42 7.44 -18.71 -26.87
C GLN A 42 7.26 -17.88 -25.60
N ASP A 43 6.06 -17.78 -25.06
CA ASP A 43 5.79 -17.08 -23.79
C ASP A 43 6.49 -17.74 -22.61
N GLN A 44 6.51 -19.08 -22.56
CA GLN A 44 7.27 -19.82 -21.53
C GLN A 44 8.78 -19.58 -21.65
N GLN A 45 9.31 -19.53 -22.88
CA GLN A 45 10.72 -19.20 -23.13
C GLN A 45 11.04 -17.77 -22.72
N ALA A 46 10.20 -16.80 -23.09
CA ALA A 46 10.35 -15.39 -22.71
C ALA A 46 10.31 -15.21 -21.18
N ALA A 47 9.39 -15.88 -20.48
CA ALA A 47 9.33 -15.88 -19.02
C ALA A 47 10.63 -16.41 -18.40
N LYS A 48 11.18 -17.50 -18.95
CA LYS A 48 12.46 -18.08 -18.49
C LYS A 48 13.65 -17.16 -18.77
N VAL A 49 13.69 -16.48 -19.92
CA VAL A 49 14.73 -15.48 -20.23
C VAL A 49 14.67 -14.32 -19.24
N ILE A 50 13.47 -13.83 -18.90
CA ILE A 50 13.29 -12.77 -17.90
C ILE A 50 13.76 -13.24 -16.52
N GLU A 51 13.42 -14.47 -16.12
CA GLU A 51 13.85 -15.05 -14.84
C GLU A 51 15.38 -15.20 -14.77
N LEU A 52 16.00 -15.75 -15.81
CA LEU A 52 17.45 -15.88 -15.91
C LEU A 52 18.13 -14.50 -15.93
N SER A 53 17.57 -13.51 -16.60
CA SER A 53 18.09 -12.13 -16.61
C SER A 53 18.02 -11.48 -15.23
N LYS A 54 16.94 -11.71 -14.48
CA LYS A 54 16.81 -11.27 -13.08
C LYS A 54 17.84 -11.94 -12.19
N LYS A 55 18.04 -13.26 -12.34
CA LYS A 55 19.08 -14.02 -11.63
C LYS A 55 20.48 -13.50 -11.95
N LEU A 56 20.79 -13.28 -13.22
CA LEU A 56 22.08 -12.73 -13.67
C LEU A 56 22.32 -11.34 -13.06
N ARG A 57 21.32 -10.46 -13.08
CA ARG A 57 21.44 -9.12 -12.46
C ARG A 57 21.70 -9.20 -10.95
N ASN A 58 21.00 -10.08 -10.25
CA ASN A 58 21.21 -10.28 -8.81
C ASN A 58 22.60 -10.85 -8.51
N GLN A 59 23.07 -11.81 -9.29
CA GLN A 59 24.42 -12.37 -9.17
C GLN A 59 25.49 -11.33 -9.47
N SER A 60 25.32 -10.49 -10.51
CA SER A 60 26.23 -9.39 -10.80
C SER A 60 26.27 -8.37 -9.66
N LEU A 61 25.12 -8.02 -9.05
CA LEU A 61 25.09 -7.14 -7.88
C LEU A 61 25.78 -7.76 -6.66
N ALA A 62 25.63 -9.06 -6.43
CA ALA A 62 26.31 -9.77 -5.35
C ALA A 62 27.83 -9.81 -5.57
N LEU A 63 28.29 -10.09 -6.80
CA LEU A 63 29.70 -10.05 -7.17
C LEU A 63 30.29 -8.65 -7.02
N GLU A 64 29.55 -7.60 -7.38
CA GLU A 64 30.01 -6.21 -7.21
C GLU A 64 30.14 -5.85 -5.73
N LYS A 65 29.17 -6.24 -4.89
CA LYS A 65 29.25 -6.08 -3.43
C LYS A 65 30.45 -6.82 -2.83
N GLU A 66 30.70 -8.06 -3.26
CA GLU A 66 31.85 -8.84 -2.81
C GLU A 66 33.19 -8.26 -3.30
N LYS A 67 33.25 -7.72 -4.52
CA LYS A 67 34.42 -6.99 -5.01
C LYS A 67 34.69 -5.75 -4.18
N GLN A 68 33.67 -4.94 -3.89
CA GLN A 68 33.79 -3.77 -3.03
C GLN A 68 34.26 -4.12 -1.62
N ARG A 69 33.76 -5.22 -1.04
CA ARG A 69 34.27 -5.74 0.24
C ARG A 69 35.73 -6.19 0.14
N ASN A 70 36.10 -6.90 -0.92
CA ASN A 70 37.49 -7.32 -1.13
C ASN A 70 38.43 -6.14 -1.32
N GLU A 71 38.02 -5.11 -2.07
CA GLU A 71 38.79 -3.88 -2.26
C GLU A 71 38.92 -3.12 -0.95
N HIS A 72 37.85 -3.02 -0.16
CA HIS A 72 37.89 -2.42 1.17
C HIS A 72 38.82 -3.17 2.12
N LEU A 73 38.72 -4.50 2.19
CA LEU A 73 39.61 -5.33 3.01
C LEU A 73 41.06 -5.26 2.53
N LYS A 74 41.29 -5.22 1.21
CA LYS A 74 42.63 -5.07 0.63
C LYS A 74 43.22 -3.68 0.91
N ALA A 75 42.40 -2.63 0.88
CA ALA A 75 42.81 -1.29 1.27
C ALA A 75 43.19 -1.25 2.76
N GLN A 76 42.38 -1.86 3.64
CA GLN A 76 42.68 -2.00 5.07
C GLN A 76 43.96 -2.80 5.34
N LEU A 77 44.20 -3.89 4.61
CA LEU A 77 45.44 -4.67 4.71
C LEU A 77 46.65 -3.88 4.20
N SER A 78 46.50 -3.06 3.15
CA SER A 78 47.57 -2.20 2.65
C SER A 78 47.88 -1.01 3.57
N SER A 79 46.86 -0.43 4.22
CA SER A 79 47.04 0.64 5.21
C SER A 79 47.63 0.13 6.52
N ASN A 80 47.35 -1.13 6.88
CA ASN A 80 47.96 -1.81 8.02
C ASN A 80 49.32 -2.44 7.68
N ALA A 81 49.78 -2.35 6.42
CA ALA A 81 51.08 -2.83 6.00
C ALA A 81 52.07 -1.68 5.73
N PRO A 82 52.63 -1.06 6.77
CA PRO A 82 54.01 -0.61 6.74
C PRO A 82 54.88 -1.52 7.61
N SER A 83 56.00 -1.95 7.03
CA SER A 83 57.19 -2.59 7.67
C SER A 83 57.08 -4.03 8.19
N SER A 84 57.16 -5.01 7.27
CA SER A 84 57.84 -6.29 7.56
C SER A 84 58.49 -6.89 6.30
N SER A 85 59.43 -6.12 5.74
CA SER A 85 60.53 -6.69 4.93
C SER A 85 61.83 -6.59 5.72
N SER A 86 61.99 -7.46 6.72
CA SER A 86 63.29 -8.02 7.13
C SER A 86 63.12 -8.95 8.34
N SER A 87 63.64 -10.17 8.19
CA SER A 87 64.09 -11.14 9.20
C SER A 87 63.19 -11.50 10.39
N ALA A 88 63.00 -12.81 10.57
CA ALA A 88 62.66 -13.45 11.85
C ALA A 88 63.44 -12.81 13.03
N PRO A 89 62.83 -12.67 14.23
CA PRO A 89 62.62 -13.81 15.13
C PRO A 89 61.30 -13.76 15.93
N ALA A 90 60.90 -14.89 16.50
CA ALA A 90 59.97 -14.96 17.65
C ALA A 90 60.80 -15.07 18.95
N PRO A 91 60.26 -14.88 20.18
CA PRO A 91 58.92 -14.42 20.58
C PRO A 91 58.95 -13.32 21.68
N THR A 92 57.77 -12.93 22.18
CA THR A 92 57.52 -12.27 23.49
C THR A 92 57.83 -10.77 23.62
N ALA A 93 56.86 -9.93 23.24
CA ALA A 93 56.67 -8.62 23.83
C ALA A 93 55.21 -8.50 24.27
N LEU A 94 55.03 -8.19 25.54
CA LEU A 94 53.76 -8.04 26.25
C LEU A 94 52.88 -7.01 25.53
N LEU A 95 51.76 -7.47 24.96
CA LEU A 95 50.65 -6.58 24.59
C LEU A 95 49.86 -6.31 25.87
N ASP A 96 49.64 -5.04 26.19
CA ASP A 96 48.78 -4.64 27.30
C ASP A 96 47.41 -5.33 27.15
N PRO A 97 46.98 -6.16 28.12
CA PRO A 97 45.77 -6.95 28.00
C PRO A 97 44.52 -6.08 27.84
N GLU A 98 44.57 -4.84 28.34
CA GLU A 98 43.48 -3.86 28.31
C GLU A 98 43.23 -3.32 26.89
N ALA A 99 44.29 -3.06 26.10
CA ALA A 99 44.17 -2.59 24.72
C ALA A 99 43.66 -3.70 23.77
N VAL A 100 44.05 -4.95 24.02
CA VAL A 100 43.55 -6.10 23.27
C VAL A 100 42.08 -6.38 23.62
N GLU A 101 41.69 -6.21 24.88
CA GLU A 101 40.31 -6.36 25.33
C GLU A 101 39.39 -5.28 24.76
N GLU A 102 39.85 -4.03 24.65
CA GLU A 102 39.09 -2.92 24.07
C GLU A 102 38.88 -3.08 22.56
N VAL A 103 39.89 -3.56 21.82
CA VAL A 103 39.76 -3.89 20.39
C VAL A 103 38.82 -5.08 20.19
N ALA A 104 38.88 -6.11 21.04
CA ALA A 104 37.97 -7.23 20.98
C ALA A 104 36.51 -6.81 21.28
N ARG A 105 36.29 -5.91 22.25
CA ARG A 105 34.96 -5.34 22.55
C ARG A 105 34.39 -4.54 21.39
N ASN A 106 35.18 -3.64 20.79
CA ASN A 106 34.76 -2.86 19.63
C ASN A 106 34.43 -3.74 18.41
N LEU A 107 35.18 -4.83 18.19
CA LEU A 107 34.91 -5.75 17.08
C LEU A 107 33.61 -6.55 17.31
N VAL A 108 33.34 -6.95 18.55
CA VAL A 108 32.09 -7.62 18.93
C VAL A 108 30.90 -6.66 18.80
N GLU A 109 31.06 -5.40 19.19
CA GLU A 109 30.03 -4.37 19.06
C GLU A 109 29.71 -4.09 17.58
N GLN A 110 30.72 -3.88 16.74
CA GLN A 110 30.53 -3.72 15.29
C GLN A 110 29.91 -4.97 14.63
N ALA A 111 30.30 -6.17 15.07
CA ALA A 111 29.69 -7.41 14.58
C ALA A 111 28.21 -7.52 15.00
N SER A 112 27.87 -7.06 16.21
CA SER A 112 26.48 -7.03 16.70
C SER A 112 25.63 -6.02 15.95
N GLU A 113 26.14 -4.82 15.67
CA GLU A 113 25.44 -3.81 14.89
C GLU A 113 25.25 -4.25 13.44
N ALA A 114 26.25 -4.89 12.83
CA ALA A 114 26.15 -5.47 11.50
C ALA A 114 25.12 -6.61 11.44
N ALA A 115 25.03 -7.44 12.48
CA ALA A 115 24.03 -8.49 12.60
C ALA A 115 22.62 -7.91 12.75
N ASP A 116 22.44 -6.87 13.55
CA ASP A 116 21.17 -6.17 13.72
C ASP A 116 20.70 -5.45 12.45
N ALA A 117 21.64 -4.83 11.70
CA ALA A 117 21.36 -4.23 10.41
C ALA A 117 20.91 -5.28 9.37
N ALA A 118 21.60 -6.42 9.32
CA ALA A 118 21.22 -7.54 8.45
C ALA A 118 19.86 -8.14 8.82
N ALA A 119 19.54 -8.24 10.12
CA ALA A 119 18.24 -8.72 10.60
C ALA A 119 17.09 -7.77 10.21
N LYS A 120 17.30 -6.46 10.31
CA LYS A 120 16.34 -5.44 9.85
C LYS A 120 16.14 -5.50 8.35
N GLU A 121 17.22 -5.64 7.56
CA GLU A 121 17.13 -5.78 6.11
C GLU A 121 16.36 -7.05 5.71
N ALA A 122 16.63 -8.18 6.37
CA ALA A 122 15.91 -9.43 6.14
C ALA A 122 14.41 -9.31 6.45
N LEU A 123 14.05 -8.58 7.52
CA LEU A 123 12.65 -8.27 7.85
C LEU A 123 11.99 -7.41 6.76
N MET A 124 12.65 -6.36 6.28
CA MET A 124 12.14 -5.53 5.18
C MET A 124 11.94 -6.33 3.90
N TRP A 125 12.88 -7.21 3.54
CA TRP A 125 12.75 -8.07 2.37
C TRP A 125 11.62 -9.09 2.53
N LYS A 126 11.44 -9.64 3.74
CA LYS A 126 10.32 -10.54 4.05
C LYS A 126 8.98 -9.83 3.94
N GLU A 127 8.86 -8.61 4.47
CA GLU A 127 7.63 -7.79 4.36
C GLU A 127 7.35 -7.39 2.91
N LYS A 128 8.37 -7.03 2.14
CA LYS A 128 8.23 -6.74 0.70
C LYS A 128 7.79 -7.98 -0.07
N HIS A 129 8.32 -9.15 0.28
CA HIS A 129 7.95 -10.42 -0.32
C HIS A 129 6.49 -10.79 0.00
N THR A 130 6.05 -10.67 1.25
CA THR A 130 4.64 -10.91 1.62
C THR A 130 3.71 -9.91 0.94
N MET A 131 4.09 -8.64 0.84
CA MET A 131 3.34 -7.64 0.08
C MET A 131 3.20 -8.03 -1.40
N GLN A 132 4.28 -8.54 -2.01
CA GLN A 132 4.25 -8.95 -3.42
C GLN A 132 3.41 -10.22 -3.63
N ILE A 133 3.48 -11.20 -2.72
CA ILE A 133 2.58 -12.37 -2.74
C ILE A 133 1.12 -11.93 -2.68
N ASN A 134 0.78 -11.01 -1.78
CA ASN A 134 -0.58 -10.51 -1.65
C ASN A 134 -1.06 -9.79 -2.93
N LYS A 135 -0.17 -9.04 -3.60
CA LYS A 135 -0.49 -8.41 -4.90
C LYS A 135 -0.74 -9.44 -6.00
N VAL A 136 0.05 -10.52 -6.04
CA VAL A 136 -0.14 -11.60 -7.01
C VAL A 136 -1.47 -12.31 -6.75
N ALA A 137 -1.77 -12.68 -5.50
CA ALA A 137 -3.04 -13.31 -5.14
C ALA A 137 -4.26 -12.43 -5.49
N GLN A 138 -4.16 -11.11 -5.28
CA GLN A 138 -5.21 -10.16 -5.71
C GLN A 138 -5.35 -10.08 -7.23
N ALA A 139 -4.24 -10.16 -7.97
CA ALA A 139 -4.27 -10.17 -9.43
C ALA A 139 -4.92 -11.46 -9.98
N GLU A 140 -4.56 -12.61 -9.41
CA GLU A 140 -5.17 -13.90 -9.75
C GLU A 140 -6.69 -13.90 -9.48
N GLN A 141 -7.12 -13.37 -8.34
CA GLN A 141 -8.54 -13.23 -8.03
C GLN A 141 -9.28 -12.31 -9.03
N LYS A 142 -8.64 -11.22 -9.46
CA LYS A 142 -9.20 -10.34 -10.49
C LYS A 142 -9.31 -11.04 -11.84
N VAL A 143 -8.29 -11.79 -12.25
CA VAL A 143 -8.33 -12.58 -13.49
C VAL A 143 -9.48 -13.58 -13.45
N PHE A 144 -9.62 -14.34 -12.36
CA PHE A 144 -10.72 -15.29 -12.20
C PHE A 144 -12.11 -14.62 -12.26
N THR A 145 -12.24 -13.44 -11.64
CA THR A 145 -13.48 -12.66 -11.69
C THR A 145 -13.79 -12.20 -13.11
N LEU A 146 -12.80 -11.65 -13.81
CA LEU A 146 -12.94 -11.20 -15.20
C LEU A 146 -13.25 -12.36 -16.14
N GLU A 147 -12.67 -13.54 -15.95
CA GLU A 147 -13.00 -14.74 -16.73
C GLU A 147 -14.47 -15.16 -16.56
N ILE A 148 -14.99 -15.09 -15.34
CA ILE A 148 -16.42 -15.36 -15.07
C ILE A 148 -17.30 -14.32 -15.76
N GLU A 149 -16.92 -13.04 -15.68
CA GLU A 149 -17.64 -11.95 -16.35
C GLU A 149 -17.61 -12.11 -17.87
N VAL A 150 -16.47 -12.43 -18.47
CA VAL A 150 -16.35 -12.73 -19.91
C VAL A 150 -17.27 -13.88 -20.30
N LYS A 151 -17.27 -14.99 -19.56
CA LYS A 151 -18.19 -16.12 -19.81
C LYS A 151 -19.66 -15.74 -19.62
N LYS A 152 -19.97 -14.83 -18.70
CA LYS A 152 -21.33 -14.33 -18.49
C LYS A 152 -21.77 -13.42 -19.63
N LEU A 153 -20.92 -12.50 -20.06
CA LEU A 153 -21.17 -11.58 -21.17
C LEU A 153 -21.27 -12.33 -22.50
N GLN A 154 -20.40 -13.32 -22.74
CA GLN A 154 -20.48 -14.19 -23.90
C GLN A 154 -21.81 -14.94 -23.95
N ARG A 155 -22.25 -15.54 -22.82
CA ARG A 155 -23.57 -16.18 -22.73
C ARG A 155 -24.74 -15.20 -22.89
N ALA A 156 -24.59 -13.95 -22.48
CA ALA A 156 -25.60 -12.93 -22.74
C ALA A 156 -25.65 -12.59 -24.23
N LEU A 157 -24.49 -12.41 -24.86
CA LEU A 157 -24.37 -12.12 -26.28
C LEU A 157 -24.92 -13.26 -27.15
N VAL A 158 -24.66 -14.53 -26.81
CA VAL A 158 -25.28 -15.68 -27.51
C VAL A 158 -26.80 -15.64 -27.43
N ARG A 159 -27.38 -15.27 -26.28
CA ARG A 159 -28.85 -15.16 -26.15
C ARG A 159 -29.43 -14.03 -26.99
N GLU A 160 -28.72 -12.91 -27.10
CA GLU A 160 -29.13 -11.75 -27.91
C GLU A 160 -28.94 -11.97 -29.40
N VAL A 161 -27.92 -12.74 -29.79
CA VAL A 161 -27.58 -13.03 -31.18
C VAL A 161 -28.38 -14.23 -31.72
N GLY A 162 -28.66 -15.23 -30.89
CA GLY A 162 -29.19 -16.53 -31.29
C GLY A 162 -28.10 -17.61 -31.28
N GLU A 163 -28.46 -18.87 -30.98
CA GLU A 163 -27.51 -19.99 -30.95
C GLU A 163 -26.97 -20.33 -32.34
N GLU A 164 -27.73 -19.99 -33.39
CA GLU A 164 -27.42 -20.25 -34.79
C GLU A 164 -26.32 -19.37 -35.42
N VAL A 165 -25.80 -18.34 -34.74
CA VAL A 165 -24.86 -17.36 -35.34
C VAL A 165 -23.52 -17.34 -34.59
N PRO A 166 -22.38 -17.54 -35.29
CA PRO A 166 -21.06 -17.50 -34.66
C PRO A 166 -20.74 -16.11 -34.10
N LEU A 167 -20.41 -16.04 -32.80
CA LEU A 167 -20.00 -14.80 -32.12
C LEU A 167 -18.84 -14.08 -32.83
N SER A 168 -17.93 -14.84 -33.44
CA SER A 168 -16.78 -14.29 -34.17
C SER A 168 -17.23 -13.36 -35.31
N LYS A 169 -18.29 -13.71 -36.04
CA LYS A 169 -18.86 -12.87 -37.11
C LYS A 169 -19.55 -11.61 -36.58
N VAL A 170 -20.03 -11.63 -35.34
CA VAL A 170 -20.68 -10.47 -34.71
C VAL A 170 -19.66 -9.51 -34.13
N LEU A 171 -18.52 -10.03 -33.67
CA LEU A 171 -17.41 -9.24 -33.12
C LEU A 171 -16.50 -8.65 -34.20
N GLU A 172 -16.58 -9.12 -35.44
CA GLU A 172 -15.83 -8.58 -36.57
C GLU A 172 -16.36 -7.19 -36.95
N GLU A 173 -15.49 -6.18 -36.89
CA GLU A 173 -15.83 -4.80 -37.26
C GLU A 173 -16.18 -4.73 -38.75
N GLY A 174 -17.40 -4.28 -39.06
CA GLY A 174 -17.93 -4.22 -40.43
C GLY A 174 -18.88 -5.35 -40.81
N SER A 175 -19.27 -6.21 -39.88
CA SER A 175 -20.33 -7.19 -40.12
C SER A 175 -21.71 -6.53 -40.28
N ASP A 176 -22.48 -6.92 -41.31
CA ASP A 176 -23.86 -6.45 -41.57
C ASP A 176 -24.89 -7.03 -40.56
N TRP A 177 -24.43 -7.54 -39.42
CA TRP A 177 -25.27 -8.22 -38.45
C TRP A 177 -26.08 -7.21 -37.62
N LYS A 178 -27.35 -7.02 -37.99
CA LYS A 178 -28.29 -6.12 -37.29
C LYS A 178 -28.77 -6.58 -35.91
N GLY A 179 -28.36 -7.74 -35.42
CA GLY A 179 -28.83 -8.27 -34.12
C GLY A 179 -30.29 -8.75 -34.14
N ARG A 180 -30.60 -9.76 -33.33
CA ARG A 180 -31.94 -10.39 -33.28
C ARG A 180 -33.03 -9.42 -32.86
N ARG A 181 -32.73 -8.50 -31.93
CA ARG A 181 -33.67 -7.48 -31.46
C ARG A 181 -34.13 -6.57 -32.60
N GLU A 182 -33.20 -6.08 -33.42
CA GLU A 182 -33.54 -5.20 -34.54
C GLU A 182 -34.27 -5.96 -35.65
N GLN A 183 -33.85 -7.19 -35.95
CA GLN A 183 -34.57 -8.08 -36.87
C GLN A 183 -36.00 -8.35 -36.39
N LEU A 184 -36.20 -8.60 -35.09
CA LEU A 184 -37.53 -8.81 -34.52
C LEU A 184 -38.39 -7.55 -34.58
N ILE A 185 -37.81 -6.37 -34.35
CA ILE A 185 -38.51 -5.08 -34.48
C ILE A 185 -38.90 -4.84 -35.95
N ALA A 186 -37.97 -5.06 -36.88
CA ALA A 186 -38.23 -4.92 -38.31
C ALA A 186 -39.33 -5.88 -38.78
N LEU A 187 -39.28 -7.15 -38.37
CA LEU A 187 -40.33 -8.13 -38.66
C LEU A 187 -41.66 -7.77 -38.01
N LYS A 188 -41.67 -7.28 -36.76
CA LYS A 188 -42.90 -6.81 -36.10
C LYS A 188 -43.50 -5.62 -36.82
N GLU A 189 -42.68 -4.67 -37.28
CA GLU A 189 -43.13 -3.49 -38.03
C GLU A 189 -43.65 -3.89 -39.41
N GLN A 190 -42.97 -4.81 -40.12
CA GLN A 190 -43.46 -5.38 -41.38
C GLN A 190 -44.79 -6.11 -41.18
N VAL A 191 -44.93 -6.92 -40.12
CA VAL A 191 -46.19 -7.59 -39.79
C VAL A 191 -47.29 -6.59 -39.44
N LYS A 192 -46.95 -5.49 -38.74
CA LYS A 192 -47.88 -4.41 -38.43
C LYS A 192 -48.33 -3.66 -39.69
N GLN A 193 -47.42 -3.35 -40.61
CA GLN A 193 -47.71 -2.73 -41.89
C GLN A 193 -48.58 -3.63 -42.77
N LEU A 194 -48.27 -4.93 -42.86
CA LEU A 194 -49.06 -5.90 -43.61
C LEU A 194 -50.46 -6.07 -43.01
N LYS A 195 -50.59 -6.14 -41.68
CA LYS A 195 -51.90 -6.19 -41.00
C LYS A 195 -52.72 -4.91 -41.22
N SER A 196 -52.07 -3.76 -41.17
CA SER A 196 -52.70 -2.46 -41.47
C SER A 196 -53.15 -2.37 -42.93
N ALA A 197 -52.34 -2.86 -43.88
CA ALA A 197 -52.69 -2.90 -45.30
C ALA A 197 -53.83 -3.88 -45.61
N GLN A 198 -54.00 -4.92 -44.78
CA GLN A 198 -55.12 -5.86 -44.85
C GLN A 198 -56.37 -5.37 -44.09
N GLY A 199 -56.35 -4.17 -43.51
CA GLY A 199 -57.48 -3.59 -42.78
C GLY A 199 -57.81 -4.28 -41.44
N LEU A 200 -56.92 -5.15 -40.93
CA LEU A 200 -57.10 -5.74 -39.61
C LEU A 200 -56.68 -4.72 -38.52
N PRO A 201 -57.49 -4.51 -37.47
CA PRO A 201 -57.12 -3.63 -36.38
C PRO A 201 -55.87 -4.17 -35.67
N VAL A 202 -54.83 -3.34 -35.59
CA VAL A 202 -53.62 -3.61 -34.80
C VAL A 202 -54.01 -3.48 -33.33
N LEU A 203 -54.58 -4.54 -32.75
CA LEU A 203 -54.79 -4.62 -31.32
C LEU A 203 -53.42 -4.78 -30.65
N GLU A 204 -53.04 -3.80 -29.82
CA GLU A 204 -51.92 -3.99 -28.91
C GLU A 204 -52.19 -5.26 -28.10
N SER A 205 -51.27 -6.22 -28.15
CA SER A 205 -51.45 -7.46 -27.41
C SER A 205 -51.56 -7.10 -25.92
N ARG A 206 -52.46 -7.76 -25.19
CA ARG A 206 -52.59 -7.59 -23.72
C ARG A 206 -51.22 -7.72 -23.01
N ASN A 207 -50.31 -8.49 -23.60
CA ASN A 207 -48.94 -8.67 -23.14
C ASN A 207 -48.06 -7.43 -23.34
N ASP A 208 -48.28 -6.63 -24.39
CA ASP A 208 -47.52 -5.39 -24.64
C ASP A 208 -47.88 -4.29 -23.62
N VAL A 209 -49.16 -4.16 -23.28
CA VAL A 209 -49.62 -3.22 -22.24
C VAL A 209 -49.10 -3.64 -20.87
N ALA A 210 -49.12 -4.94 -20.57
CA ALA A 210 -48.54 -5.49 -19.34
C ALA A 210 -47.02 -5.28 -19.27
N ALA A 211 -46.30 -5.47 -20.37
CA ALA A 211 -44.87 -5.25 -20.46
C ALA A 211 -44.50 -3.76 -20.27
N LYS A 212 -45.23 -2.83 -20.92
CA LYS A 212 -45.04 -1.38 -20.72
C LYS A 212 -45.22 -0.98 -19.25
N LYS A 213 -46.26 -1.52 -18.57
CA LYS A 213 -46.50 -1.26 -17.14
C LYS A 213 -45.40 -1.86 -16.25
N ALA A 214 -44.90 -3.05 -16.57
CA ALA A 214 -43.80 -3.68 -15.85
C ALA A 214 -42.49 -2.88 -16.00
N ILE A 215 -42.17 -2.43 -17.22
CA ILE A 215 -41.01 -1.56 -17.50
C ILE A 215 -41.12 -0.24 -16.75
N GLY A 216 -42.30 0.39 -16.73
CA GLY A 216 -42.53 1.62 -15.95
C GLY A 216 -42.33 1.41 -14.45
N LYS A 217 -42.81 0.28 -13.90
CA LYS A 217 -42.60 -0.06 -12.49
C LYS A 217 -41.11 -0.30 -12.18
N ILE A 218 -40.40 -1.03 -13.04
CA ILE A 218 -38.94 -1.26 -12.89
C ILE A 218 -38.18 0.07 -12.96
N GLY A 219 -38.54 0.95 -13.89
CA GLY A 219 -37.97 2.29 -14.02
C GLY A 219 -38.15 3.11 -12.74
N SER A 220 -39.38 3.16 -12.21
CA SER A 220 -39.69 3.86 -10.96
C SER A 220 -38.96 3.27 -9.75
N THR A 221 -38.85 1.94 -9.63
CA THR A 221 -38.07 1.33 -8.54
C THR A 221 -36.58 1.61 -8.67
N ARG A 222 -36.05 1.68 -9.90
CA ARG A 222 -34.65 2.00 -10.14
C ARG A 222 -34.34 3.44 -9.81
N THR A 223 -35.21 4.39 -10.15
CA THR A 223 -35.03 5.80 -9.78
C THR A 223 -35.09 5.99 -8.26
N ALA A 224 -36.04 5.35 -7.59
CA ALA A 224 -36.14 5.41 -6.12
C ALA A 224 -34.90 4.82 -5.43
N GLU A 225 -34.36 3.70 -5.93
CA GLU A 225 -33.13 3.12 -5.38
C GLU A 225 -31.90 4.01 -5.65
N LEU A 226 -31.80 4.62 -6.84
CA LEU A 226 -30.73 5.57 -7.15
C LEU A 226 -30.79 6.82 -6.26
N GLU A 227 -31.98 7.35 -6.00
CA GLU A 227 -32.18 8.47 -5.06
C GLU A 227 -31.80 8.08 -3.63
N ARG A 228 -32.17 6.87 -3.19
CA ARG A 228 -31.80 6.34 -1.87
C ARG A 228 -30.28 6.23 -1.73
N GLN A 229 -29.61 5.64 -2.72
CA GLN A 229 -28.15 5.51 -2.75
C GLN A 229 -27.47 6.88 -2.84
N ALA A 230 -28.02 7.82 -3.61
CA ALA A 230 -27.51 9.18 -3.66
C ALA A 230 -27.58 9.85 -2.27
N ALA A 231 -28.71 9.75 -1.58
CA ALA A 231 -28.87 10.27 -0.22
C ALA A 231 -27.85 9.63 0.75
N GLU A 232 -27.70 8.31 0.73
CA GLU A 232 -26.74 7.60 1.57
C GLU A 232 -25.28 8.02 1.28
N THR A 233 -24.91 8.19 0.01
CA THR A 233 -23.56 8.70 -0.33
C THR A 233 -23.34 10.13 0.15
N THR A 234 -24.37 10.98 0.16
CA THR A 234 -24.24 12.34 0.68
C THR A 234 -24.08 12.36 2.21
N THR A 235 -24.82 11.54 2.94
CA THR A 235 -24.69 11.45 4.41
C THR A 235 -23.33 10.89 4.80
N LEU A 236 -22.87 9.82 4.13
CA LEU A 236 -21.54 9.24 4.37
C LEU A 236 -20.41 10.22 4.07
N ARG A 237 -20.54 11.06 3.03
CA ARG A 237 -19.57 12.13 2.75
C ARG A 237 -19.53 13.17 3.89
N GLN A 238 -20.68 13.60 4.39
CA GLN A 238 -20.74 14.54 5.51
C GLN A 238 -20.14 13.97 6.79
N GLU A 239 -20.38 12.69 7.09
CA GLU A 239 -19.76 12.00 8.23
C GLU A 239 -18.24 11.87 8.07
N LEU A 240 -17.78 11.57 6.85
CA LEU A 240 -16.36 11.50 6.53
C LEU A 240 -15.67 12.87 6.69
N ASP A 241 -16.31 13.95 6.26
CA ASP A 241 -15.75 15.30 6.44
C ASP A 241 -15.76 15.72 7.92
N SER A 242 -16.81 15.38 8.68
CA SER A 242 -16.85 15.63 10.13
C SER A 242 -15.75 14.87 10.88
N THR A 243 -15.50 13.61 10.50
CA THR A 243 -14.45 12.80 11.12
C THR A 243 -13.05 13.28 10.74
N ARG A 244 -12.84 13.73 9.49
CA ARG A 244 -11.59 14.39 9.08
C ARG A 244 -11.31 15.65 9.90
N GLN A 245 -12.29 16.53 10.07
CA GLN A 245 -12.13 17.74 10.89
C GLN A 245 -11.76 17.41 12.35
N LYS A 246 -12.36 16.36 12.93
CA LYS A 246 -12.01 15.89 14.28
C LYS A 246 -10.57 15.35 14.34
N LEU A 247 -10.13 14.63 13.30
CA LEU A 247 -8.77 14.13 13.21
C LEU A 247 -7.76 15.28 13.12
N ASP A 248 -8.02 16.27 12.26
CA ASP A 248 -7.15 17.43 12.10
C ASP A 248 -7.04 18.25 13.39
N ALA A 249 -8.16 18.43 14.11
CA ALA A 249 -8.18 19.06 15.43
C ALA A 249 -7.39 18.26 16.47
N ALA A 250 -7.47 16.92 16.45
CA ALA A 250 -6.70 16.07 17.34
C ALA A 250 -5.20 16.11 17.02
N VAL A 251 -4.83 16.15 15.73
CA VAL A 251 -3.44 16.26 15.28
C VAL A 251 -2.83 17.61 15.67
N SER A 252 -3.56 18.71 15.48
CA SER A 252 -3.09 20.04 15.89
C SER A 252 -2.92 20.14 17.40
N ARG A 253 -3.87 19.61 18.18
CA ARG A 253 -3.75 19.51 19.64
C ARG A 253 -2.54 18.68 20.05
N ARG A 254 -2.33 17.51 19.42
CA ARG A 254 -1.17 16.66 19.70
C ARG A 254 0.13 17.43 19.47
N LYS A 255 0.24 18.15 18.36
CA LYS A 255 1.43 18.95 18.04
C LYS A 255 1.70 20.05 19.06
N VAL A 256 0.66 20.75 19.53
CA VAL A 256 0.80 21.76 20.60
C VAL A 256 1.29 21.11 21.90
N LEU A 257 0.68 19.99 22.31
CA LEU A 257 1.08 19.27 23.51
C LEU A 257 2.51 18.71 23.41
N GLU A 258 2.92 18.22 22.24
CA GLU A 258 4.29 17.78 21.98
C GLU A 258 5.29 18.94 22.17
N ASN A 259 4.98 20.13 21.63
CA ASN A 259 5.79 21.33 21.81
C ASN A 259 5.87 21.80 23.27
N GLU A 260 4.74 21.74 23.99
CA GLU A 260 4.70 22.06 25.43
C GLU A 260 5.55 21.08 26.24
N LEU A 261 5.48 19.77 25.93
CA LEU A 261 6.32 18.75 26.57
C LEU A 261 7.81 18.98 26.29
N THR A 262 8.19 19.36 25.07
CA THR A 262 9.60 19.69 24.77
C THR A 262 10.06 20.92 25.55
N ALA A 263 9.25 21.98 25.61
CA ALA A 263 9.59 23.19 26.37
C ALA A 263 9.68 22.90 27.89
N LEU A 264 8.84 22.01 28.42
CA LEU A 264 8.93 21.59 29.82
C LEU A 264 10.19 20.76 30.09
N ARG A 265 10.59 19.87 29.18
CA ARG A 265 11.84 19.10 29.31
C ARG A 265 13.06 20.03 29.32
N GLU A 266 13.09 21.04 28.45
CA GLU A 266 14.15 22.05 28.43
C GLU A 266 14.20 22.84 29.75
N LYS A 267 13.04 23.27 30.27
CA LYS A 267 12.98 23.94 31.59
C LYS A 267 13.50 23.06 32.71
N VAL A 268 13.16 21.77 32.72
CA VAL A 268 13.68 20.81 33.71
C VAL A 268 15.19 20.65 33.57
N ALA A 269 15.72 20.55 32.35
CA ALA A 269 17.17 20.47 32.11
C ALA A 269 17.91 21.69 32.68
N VAL A 270 17.39 22.90 32.47
CA VAL A 270 17.97 24.14 33.03
C VAL A 270 17.93 24.14 34.56
N VAL A 271 16.84 23.67 35.18
CA VAL A 271 16.76 23.57 36.64
C VAL A 271 17.79 22.57 37.18
N LEU A 272 17.94 21.41 36.53
CA LEU A 272 18.95 20.42 36.92
C LEU A 272 20.38 20.96 36.79
N GLU A 273 20.67 21.72 35.73
CA GLU A 273 21.97 22.37 35.56
C GLU A 273 22.25 23.40 36.66
N LYS A 274 21.24 24.22 37.02
CA LYS A 274 21.34 25.17 38.13
C LYS A 274 21.59 24.48 39.46
N THR A 275 20.82 23.44 39.79
CA THR A 275 21.05 22.64 41.01
C THR A 275 22.45 22.04 41.03
N GLY A 276 22.95 21.53 39.91
CA GLY A 276 24.32 21.02 39.81
C GLY A 276 25.38 22.11 40.01
N ASN A 277 25.14 23.32 39.51
CA ASN A 277 26.02 24.47 39.75
C ASN A 277 25.98 24.92 41.22
N ASP A 278 24.80 24.93 41.84
CA ASP A 278 24.62 25.24 43.26
C ASP A 278 25.33 24.20 44.14
N ASP A 279 25.25 22.91 43.81
CA ASP A 279 25.96 21.83 44.51
C ASP A 279 27.48 21.98 44.42
N ARG A 280 28.01 22.38 43.25
CA ARG A 280 29.44 22.70 43.08
C ARG A 280 29.85 23.90 43.94
N LEU A 281 29.04 24.95 43.95
CA LEU A 281 29.30 26.14 44.78
C LEU A 281 29.29 25.80 46.27
N ILE A 282 28.28 25.05 46.73
CA ILE A 282 28.18 24.56 48.11
C ILE A 282 29.42 23.73 48.48
N THR A 283 29.89 22.87 47.57
CA THR A 283 31.08 22.04 47.77
C THR A 283 32.34 22.89 47.90
N ALA A 284 32.52 23.91 47.04
CA ALA A 284 33.63 24.85 47.12
C ALA A 284 33.62 25.63 48.44
N LEU A 285 32.48 26.21 48.83
CA LEU A 285 32.34 26.96 50.09
C LEU A 285 32.57 26.07 51.32
N ARG A 286 32.07 24.83 51.31
CA ARG A 286 32.34 23.86 52.38
C ARG A 286 33.83 23.56 52.50
N SER A 287 34.53 23.40 51.37
CA SER A 287 35.98 23.16 51.36
C SER A 287 36.77 24.34 51.92
N GLU A 288 36.35 25.59 51.61
CA GLU A 288 36.96 26.80 52.13
C GLU A 288 36.73 26.95 53.64
N ILE A 289 35.52 26.69 54.14
CA ILE A 289 35.22 26.67 55.57
C ILE A 289 36.11 25.66 56.31
N VAL A 290 36.29 24.46 55.74
CA VAL A 290 37.19 23.44 56.32
C VAL A 290 38.64 23.92 56.32
N ALA A 291 39.11 24.53 55.23
CA ALA A 291 40.46 25.10 55.13
C ALA A 291 40.69 26.23 56.14
N LEU A 292 39.74 27.16 56.27
CA LEU A 292 39.78 28.25 57.25
C LEU A 292 39.71 27.74 58.68
N LYS A 293 38.90 26.70 58.96
CA LYS A 293 38.86 26.08 60.30
C LYS A 293 40.19 25.40 60.64
N LYS A 294 40.82 24.73 59.67
CA LYS A 294 42.15 24.13 59.83
C LYS A 294 43.25 25.19 59.99
N GLY A 295 43.19 26.29 59.23
CA GLY A 295 44.09 27.44 59.36
C GLY A 295 43.92 28.20 60.68
N SER A 296 42.69 28.33 61.18
CA SER A 296 42.38 28.93 62.48
C SER A 296 42.80 28.03 63.66
N ALA A 297 42.70 26.71 63.52
CA ALA A 297 43.24 25.77 64.51
C ALA A 297 44.78 25.75 64.55
N SER A 298 45.44 26.14 63.46
CA SER A 298 46.90 26.32 63.38
C SER A 298 47.38 27.72 63.79
N GLY A 299 46.48 28.67 64.07
CA GLY A 299 46.80 30.08 64.34
C GLY A 299 46.82 30.49 65.82
N ALA A 300 46.68 29.53 66.75
CA ALA A 300 46.71 29.78 68.20
C ALA A 300 48.05 29.39 68.87
N ALA A 301 49.11 29.17 68.08
CA ALA A 301 50.46 28.99 68.60
C ALA A 301 51.48 29.66 67.66
N ALA A 302 52.35 30.47 68.26
CA ALA A 302 53.46 31.22 67.66
C ALA A 302 53.10 32.55 66.96
N GLY A 303 53.18 33.63 67.72
CA GLY A 303 53.64 34.90 67.17
C GLY A 303 55.11 34.79 66.79
N LEU A 304 55.45 35.29 65.59
CA LEU A 304 56.71 35.96 65.23
C LEU A 304 56.69 36.18 63.71
N LEU A 305 56.81 37.46 63.31
CA LEU A 305 57.22 37.84 61.97
C LEU A 305 58.63 37.28 61.69
N PRO A 306 59.02 37.05 60.42
CA PRO A 306 59.75 38.13 59.74
C PRO A 306 59.51 38.25 58.22
N SER A 307 59.95 39.41 57.74
CA SER A 307 60.21 39.82 56.36
C SER A 307 61.10 38.87 55.55
N SER A 308 60.82 38.72 54.26
CA SER A 308 61.77 38.68 53.11
C SER A 308 61.00 38.16 51.89
N GLN A 309 60.67 39.00 50.91
CA GLN A 309 61.47 39.28 49.70
C GLN A 309 61.85 38.04 48.85
N ALA A 310 61.51 38.17 47.56
CA ALA A 310 61.97 37.44 46.37
C ALA A 310 61.19 36.17 45.94
N ALA A 311 60.20 36.37 45.05
CA ALA A 311 60.24 35.84 43.67
C ALA A 311 59.01 36.35 42.88
N ARG A 312 59.23 37.32 41.98
CA ARG A 312 58.35 37.49 40.82
C ARG A 312 58.76 36.45 39.78
N PRO A 313 57.83 35.94 38.97
CA PRO A 313 57.84 36.45 37.61
C PRO A 313 56.46 36.93 37.13
N VAL A 314 56.53 37.97 36.31
CA VAL A 314 55.45 38.42 35.42
C VAL A 314 55.14 37.29 34.44
N LEU A 315 53.86 36.92 34.32
CA LEU A 315 53.22 36.22 33.19
C LEU A 315 51.70 36.44 33.43
N GLN A 316 51.07 37.46 32.87
CA GLN A 316 50.54 37.45 31.50
C GLN A 316 49.72 36.17 31.26
N GLY A 317 48.41 36.22 31.51
CA GLY A 317 47.51 35.10 31.22
C GLY A 317 46.33 34.87 32.17
N ALA A 318 45.60 35.92 32.58
CA ALA A 318 44.29 35.76 33.23
C ALA A 318 43.22 36.69 32.62
N ALA A 319 43.38 36.97 31.31
CA ALA A 319 42.37 37.54 30.43
C ALA A 319 41.88 36.50 29.40
N ALA A 320 42.00 35.20 29.71
CA ALA A 320 41.71 34.08 28.79
C ALA A 320 40.79 32.99 29.36
N ALA A 321 39.95 33.31 30.37
CA ALA A 321 38.89 32.41 30.84
C ALA A 321 37.56 33.13 31.13
N MET A 322 37.41 34.35 30.58
CA MET A 322 36.14 35.08 30.46
C MET A 322 35.95 35.56 29.01
N ALA A 323 36.44 34.74 28.07
CA ALA A 323 36.42 34.98 26.64
C ALA A 323 36.26 33.64 25.90
N MET A 324 35.29 32.80 26.28
CA MET A 324 34.73 31.71 25.47
C MET A 324 33.30 31.36 25.94
N SER A 325 32.39 32.33 25.82
CA SER A 325 31.00 32.11 25.37
C SER A 325 30.35 33.45 25.04
N SER A 326 31.11 34.30 24.36
CA SER A 326 30.62 35.49 23.67
C SER A 326 31.26 35.49 22.28
N THR A 327 31.14 34.37 21.58
CA THR A 327 30.99 34.40 20.13
C THR A 327 29.61 35.00 19.85
N ALA A 328 29.47 36.32 20.06
CA ALA A 328 28.77 37.12 19.08
C ALA A 328 29.60 36.95 17.81
N GLY A 329 29.33 35.85 17.10
CA GLY A 329 30.01 35.53 15.87
C GLY A 329 29.92 36.76 15.00
N VAL A 330 31.08 37.24 14.57
CA VAL A 330 31.18 37.84 13.25
C VAL A 330 30.65 36.75 12.34
N LEU A 331 29.34 36.78 12.08
CA LEU A 331 28.70 35.99 11.04
C LEU A 331 29.48 36.35 9.79
N ASP A 332 30.22 35.38 9.26
CA ASP A 332 30.98 35.56 8.03
C ASP A 332 30.04 36.21 7.00
N ASP A 333 30.53 37.21 6.24
CA ASP A 333 29.72 37.92 5.23
C ASP A 333 28.97 36.94 4.31
N GLU A 334 29.54 35.75 4.11
CA GLU A 334 28.97 34.62 3.38
C GLU A 334 27.72 34.04 4.04
N THR A 335 27.71 33.84 5.37
CA THR A 335 26.53 33.37 6.12
C THR A 335 25.41 34.41 6.14
N TRP A 336 25.74 35.70 6.20
CA TRP A 336 24.75 36.78 6.07
C TRP A 336 24.19 36.87 4.65
N GLN A 337 25.00 36.64 3.63
CA GLN A 337 24.55 36.56 2.24
C GLN A 337 23.67 35.33 2.00
N GLU A 338 24.01 34.17 2.57
CA GLU A 338 23.18 32.97 2.51
C GLU A 338 21.84 33.15 3.22
N LEU A 339 21.84 33.77 4.41
CA LEU A 339 20.62 34.08 5.15
C LEU A 339 19.74 35.09 4.38
N THR A 340 20.35 36.09 3.74
CA THR A 340 19.65 37.07 2.90
C THR A 340 19.08 36.42 1.64
N SER A 341 19.83 35.50 1.00
CA SER A 341 19.38 34.71 -0.14
C SER A 341 18.24 33.74 0.22
N LEU A 342 18.33 33.08 1.38
CA LEU A 342 17.25 32.26 1.94
C LEU A 342 16.01 33.09 2.20
N ARG A 343 16.14 34.27 2.81
CA ARG A 343 15.03 35.18 3.07
C ARG A 343 14.39 35.67 1.77
N GLY A 344 15.19 35.96 0.74
CA GLY A 344 14.72 36.30 -0.60
C GLY A 344 13.95 35.15 -1.27
N ARG A 345 14.45 33.91 -1.15
CA ARG A 345 13.75 32.72 -1.65
C ARG A 345 12.43 32.46 -0.91
N CYS A 346 12.40 32.65 0.41
CA CYS A 346 11.16 32.55 1.18
C CYS A 346 10.12 33.59 0.75
N LEU A 347 10.51 34.86 0.57
CA LEU A 347 9.61 35.91 0.07
C LEU A 347 9.10 35.62 -1.36
N ALA A 348 9.97 35.13 -2.24
CA ALA A 348 9.57 34.74 -3.59
C ALA A 348 8.59 33.56 -3.58
N GLN A 349 8.78 32.59 -2.67
CA GLN A 349 7.86 31.48 -2.47
C GLN A 349 6.52 31.94 -1.90
N GLU A 350 6.52 32.90 -0.97
CA GLU A 350 5.30 33.50 -0.41
C GLU A 350 4.50 34.23 -1.50
N GLN A 351 5.15 35.06 -2.32
CA GLN A 351 4.52 35.71 -3.48
C GLN A 351 3.95 34.71 -4.49
N GLN A 352 4.61 33.57 -4.67
CA GLN A 352 4.11 32.51 -5.55
C GLN A 352 2.87 31.82 -4.96
N LEU A 353 2.84 31.59 -3.65
CA LEU A 353 1.67 31.06 -2.94
C LEU A 353 0.49 32.04 -3.02
N ASP A 354 0.72 33.34 -2.85
CA ASP A 354 -0.32 34.37 -2.99
C ASP A 354 -0.91 34.40 -4.41
N ARG A 355 -0.06 34.27 -5.44
CA ARG A 355 -0.53 34.14 -6.83
C ARG A 355 -1.38 32.89 -7.04
N GLN A 356 -0.94 31.76 -6.49
CA GLN A 356 -1.71 30.51 -6.57
C GLN A 356 -3.05 30.63 -5.84
N GLN A 357 -3.07 31.26 -4.67
CA GLN A 357 -4.29 31.53 -3.92
C GLN A 357 -5.24 32.42 -4.72
N HIS A 358 -4.74 33.49 -5.33
CA HIS A 358 -5.56 34.37 -6.16
C HIS A 358 -6.14 33.65 -7.39
N ILE A 359 -5.37 32.75 -8.03
CA ILE A 359 -5.87 31.91 -9.13
C ILE A 359 -6.98 30.98 -8.63
N ILE A 360 -6.79 30.35 -7.47
CA ILE A 360 -7.80 29.44 -6.88
C ILE A 360 -9.08 30.21 -6.56
N GLU A 361 -8.98 31.39 -5.94
CA GLU A 361 -10.13 32.26 -5.66
C GLU A 361 -10.84 32.69 -6.94
N GLY A 362 -10.09 33.04 -8.00
CA GLY A 362 -10.66 33.35 -9.31
C GLY A 362 -11.39 32.16 -9.93
N LEU A 363 -10.82 30.96 -9.88
CA LEU A 363 -11.46 29.74 -10.36
C LEU A 363 -12.72 29.40 -9.56
N GLN A 364 -12.71 29.61 -8.23
CA GLN A 364 -13.88 29.41 -7.39
C GLN A 364 -15.00 30.41 -7.73
N GLN A 365 -14.69 31.67 -8.03
CA GLN A 365 -15.66 32.66 -8.49
C GLN A 365 -16.24 32.30 -9.86
N VAL A 366 -15.42 31.81 -10.80
CA VAL A 366 -15.90 31.33 -12.11
C VAL A 366 -16.80 30.10 -11.93
N LEU A 367 -16.46 29.19 -11.03
CA LEU A 367 -17.28 28.01 -10.75
C LEU A 367 -18.62 28.39 -10.10
N ALA A 368 -18.61 29.38 -9.20
CA ALA A 368 -19.81 29.90 -8.55
C ALA A 368 -20.73 30.64 -9.55
N THR A 369 -20.17 31.46 -10.44
CA THR A 369 -20.94 32.17 -11.47
C THR A 369 -21.45 31.22 -12.56
N THR A 370 -20.68 30.19 -12.92
CA THR A 370 -21.11 29.15 -13.87
C THR A 370 -22.21 28.29 -13.26
N SER A 371 -22.15 27.96 -11.96
CA SER A 371 -23.22 27.20 -11.29
C SER A 371 -24.50 28.02 -11.14
N LEU A 372 -24.40 29.32 -10.86
CA LEU A 372 -25.55 30.25 -10.84
C LEU A 372 -26.16 30.44 -12.24
N SER A 373 -25.34 30.51 -13.29
CA SER A 373 -25.79 30.60 -14.69
C SER A 373 -26.44 29.29 -15.16
N ALA A 374 -25.90 28.13 -14.79
CA ALA A 374 -26.48 26.82 -15.07
C ALA A 374 -27.82 26.62 -14.33
N ALA A 375 -27.94 27.12 -13.09
CA ALA A 375 -29.19 27.12 -12.34
C ALA A 375 -30.25 28.04 -12.97
N ALA A 376 -29.86 29.23 -13.47
CA ALA A 376 -30.76 30.15 -14.17
C ALA A 376 -31.25 29.59 -15.53
N ALA A 377 -30.40 28.86 -16.26
CA ALA A 377 -30.76 28.18 -17.50
C ALA A 377 -31.75 27.01 -17.26
N ALA A 378 -31.68 26.35 -16.09
CA ALA A 378 -32.62 25.28 -15.72
C ALA A 378 -34.01 25.81 -15.33
N THR A 379 -34.12 27.04 -14.83
CA THR A 379 -35.41 27.64 -14.43
C THR A 379 -36.24 28.20 -15.59
N ASN A 380 -35.67 28.38 -16.78
CA ASN A 380 -36.41 28.95 -17.92
C ASN A 380 -37.08 27.90 -18.83
N ASN A 381 -37.03 26.62 -18.45
CA ASN A 381 -37.58 25.49 -19.23
C ASN A 381 -38.51 24.59 -18.39
N GLY A 382 -39.38 25.19 -17.58
CA GLY A 382 -40.31 24.46 -16.71
C GLY A 382 -41.68 25.13 -16.61
N HIS A 383 -42.46 25.07 -17.68
CA HIS A 383 -43.88 25.42 -17.68
C HIS A 383 -44.71 24.22 -17.18
N ALA A 384 -45.59 24.49 -16.22
CA ALA A 384 -46.76 23.73 -15.78
C ALA A 384 -46.55 22.32 -15.16
N THR A 385 -46.87 22.16 -13.88
CA THR A 385 -48.11 21.49 -13.43
C THR A 385 -48.26 21.60 -11.90
N ALA A 386 -49.51 21.69 -11.48
CA ALA A 386 -49.97 22.00 -10.13
C ALA A 386 -49.96 20.81 -9.16
N GLY A 387 -50.01 21.10 -7.85
CA GLY A 387 -50.74 20.26 -6.89
C GLY A 387 -50.09 20.12 -5.51
N SER A 388 -50.77 20.66 -4.48
CA SER A 388 -50.96 20.15 -3.11
C SER A 388 -49.76 19.60 -2.30
N SER A 389 -49.57 19.84 -1.00
CA SER A 389 -50.42 20.35 0.08
C SER A 389 -49.59 20.47 1.38
N LEU A 390 -49.88 21.49 2.18
CA LEU A 390 -49.84 21.64 3.65
C LEU A 390 -49.01 20.67 4.56
N LEU A 391 -48.01 21.25 5.25
CA LEU A 391 -47.81 21.41 6.73
C LEU A 391 -47.82 20.16 7.70
N PRO A 392 -47.47 20.27 9.02
CA PRO A 392 -46.11 20.06 9.59
C PRO A 392 -46.13 19.22 10.91
N VAL A 393 -45.07 19.32 11.76
CA VAL A 393 -44.92 18.80 13.16
C VAL A 393 -44.51 17.30 13.23
N GLY A 394 -43.60 16.80 14.07
CA GLY A 394 -42.77 17.28 15.18
C GLY A 394 -42.44 16.09 16.11
N LYS A 395 -41.38 16.24 16.93
CA LYS A 395 -41.05 15.52 18.18
C LYS A 395 -40.42 14.11 18.11
N SER A 396 -39.15 14.08 18.55
CA SER A 396 -38.58 13.29 19.66
C SER A 396 -39.06 11.85 19.89
N PHE A 397 -38.12 10.88 19.91
CA PHE A 397 -38.06 9.87 20.98
C PHE A 397 -36.68 9.17 21.01
N SER A 398 -36.17 9.03 22.22
CA SER A 398 -34.99 8.28 22.67
C SER A 398 -35.30 6.80 22.94
N SER A 399 -34.35 5.89 22.69
CA SER A 399 -34.05 4.66 23.48
C SER A 399 -32.95 3.85 22.77
N LEU A 400 -31.73 3.72 23.30
CA LEU A 400 -31.27 2.68 24.23
C LEU A 400 -31.72 1.24 23.87
N HIS A 401 -30.79 0.39 23.41
CA HIS A 401 -30.44 -0.89 24.05
C HIS A 401 -29.25 -1.61 23.36
N ARG A 402 -28.22 -1.90 24.18
CA ARG A 402 -27.55 -3.21 24.35
C ARG A 402 -26.89 -3.89 23.13
N SER A 403 -25.55 -3.96 23.15
CA SER A 403 -24.83 -5.25 23.21
C SER A 403 -23.35 -5.05 23.58
N GLN A 404 -22.99 -5.47 24.79
CA GLN A 404 -21.64 -5.87 25.17
C GLN A 404 -21.62 -7.41 25.27
N ASN A 405 -20.43 -7.99 25.05
CA ASN A 405 -20.00 -9.39 25.17
C ASN A 405 -19.94 -10.20 23.88
N ALA A 406 -18.72 -10.47 23.40
CA ALA A 406 -18.09 -11.79 23.56
C ALA A 406 -16.66 -11.81 23.00
N ALA A 407 -15.86 -12.75 23.54
CA ALA A 407 -14.63 -13.32 23.00
C ALA A 407 -13.28 -12.70 23.41
N SER A 408 -12.97 -12.84 24.70
CA SER A 408 -11.63 -13.21 25.17
C SER A 408 -11.45 -14.73 25.08
N LEU A 409 -10.64 -15.23 24.14
CA LEU A 409 -9.98 -16.55 24.22
C LEU A 409 -8.78 -16.56 23.26
N LEU A 410 -7.55 -16.53 23.80
CA LEU A 410 -6.49 -17.53 23.58
C LEU A 410 -5.12 -16.94 23.97
N SER A 411 -4.59 -17.48 25.06
CA SER A 411 -3.22 -17.35 25.51
C SER A 411 -2.34 -18.46 24.92
N SER A 412 -1.10 -18.08 24.58
CA SER A 412 0.15 -18.81 24.75
C SER A 412 0.29 -20.26 24.24
N THR A 413 1.08 -20.43 23.17
CA THR A 413 2.14 -21.45 23.13
C THR A 413 3.40 -20.86 22.49
N SER A 414 4.48 -20.83 23.28
CA SER A 414 5.84 -20.49 22.91
C SER A 414 6.63 -21.79 22.83
N SER A 415 7.27 -22.08 21.70
CA SER A 415 8.34 -23.07 21.55
C SER A 415 9.11 -22.85 20.23
N PRO A 416 10.38 -23.30 20.15
CA PRO A 416 11.45 -22.58 19.45
C PRO A 416 11.54 -22.94 17.96
N LEU A 417 11.86 -21.93 17.17
CA LEU A 417 12.03 -21.99 15.72
C LEU A 417 13.37 -22.65 15.37
N ALA A 418 13.34 -23.97 15.14
CA ALA A 418 14.37 -24.62 14.34
C ALA A 418 14.15 -24.21 12.87
N MET A 419 15.22 -23.75 12.20
CA MET A 419 15.21 -23.48 10.76
C MET A 419 15.01 -24.78 9.99
N LEU A 420 13.76 -25.12 9.72
CA LEU A 420 13.35 -26.20 8.83
C LEU A 420 13.56 -25.74 7.38
N SER A 421 14.18 -26.61 6.59
CA SER A 421 14.41 -26.39 5.16
C SER A 421 13.07 -26.18 4.44
N SER A 422 13.08 -25.44 3.32
CA SER A 422 11.89 -25.32 2.46
C SER A 422 11.32 -26.69 2.05
N GLN A 423 12.14 -27.74 2.06
CA GLN A 423 11.74 -29.11 1.78
C GLN A 423 10.98 -29.75 2.95
N ASP A 424 11.36 -29.43 4.19
CA ASP A 424 10.70 -29.92 5.40
C ASP A 424 9.32 -29.27 5.59
N LEU A 425 9.18 -27.98 5.21
CA LEU A 425 7.89 -27.30 5.24
C LEU A 425 6.89 -27.90 4.25
N VAL A 426 7.37 -28.30 3.06
CA VAL A 426 6.55 -29.00 2.06
C VAL A 426 6.16 -30.40 2.55
N GLN A 427 7.09 -31.15 3.16
CA GLN A 427 6.77 -32.45 3.76
C GLN A 427 5.80 -32.32 4.93
N GLN A 428 5.94 -31.28 5.77
CA GLN A 428 5.02 -31.02 6.87
C GLN A 428 3.62 -30.63 6.38
N GLN A 429 3.52 -29.87 5.28
CA GLN A 429 2.25 -29.54 4.64
C GLN A 429 1.60 -30.77 4.00
N GLN A 430 2.38 -31.64 3.33
CA GLN A 430 1.87 -32.90 2.78
C GLN A 430 1.37 -33.87 3.86
N MET A 431 2.09 -33.99 4.99
CA MET A 431 1.66 -34.81 6.12
C MET A 431 0.34 -34.31 6.74
N ARG A 432 0.16 -32.99 6.86
CA ARG A 432 -1.11 -32.42 7.34
C ARG A 432 -2.27 -32.69 6.39
N LEU A 433 -2.05 -32.65 5.09
CA LEU A 433 -3.09 -32.99 4.11
C LEU A 433 -3.49 -34.46 4.21
N LEU A 434 -2.52 -35.37 4.37
CA LEU A 434 -2.79 -36.80 4.58
C LEU A 434 -3.53 -37.09 5.90
N GLU A 435 -3.25 -36.35 6.98
CA GLU A 435 -4.01 -36.45 8.23
C GLU A 435 -5.44 -35.95 8.10
N ILE A 436 -5.66 -34.86 7.35
CA ILE A 436 -7.00 -34.36 7.05
C ILE A 436 -7.78 -35.39 6.22
N GLU A 437 -7.16 -35.99 5.20
CA GLU A 437 -7.79 -37.04 4.39
C GLU A 437 -8.12 -38.30 5.20
N ARG A 438 -7.24 -38.74 6.10
CA ARG A 438 -7.54 -39.85 7.02
C ARG A 438 -8.68 -39.50 7.98
N SER A 439 -8.71 -38.27 8.48
CA SER A 439 -9.77 -37.82 9.39
C SER A 439 -11.12 -37.73 8.67
N THR A 440 -11.17 -37.29 7.42
CA THR A 440 -12.42 -37.23 6.64
C THR A 440 -12.91 -38.63 6.25
N GLN A 441 -12.01 -39.55 5.87
CA GLN A 441 -12.38 -40.95 5.60
C GLN A 441 -12.88 -41.68 6.86
N SER A 442 -12.24 -41.47 8.01
CA SER A 442 -12.71 -42.02 9.29
C SER A 442 -14.10 -41.48 9.66
N ARG A 443 -14.34 -40.19 9.46
CA ARG A 443 -15.64 -39.55 9.73
C ARG A 443 -16.73 -40.00 8.77
N ALA A 444 -16.39 -40.24 7.49
CA ALA A 444 -17.30 -40.82 6.51
C ALA A 444 -17.67 -42.27 6.86
N GLY A 445 -16.70 -43.10 7.24
CA GLY A 445 -16.94 -44.48 7.66
C GLY A 445 -17.81 -44.59 8.93
N SER A 446 -17.59 -43.71 9.91
CA SER A 446 -18.43 -43.66 11.12
C SER A 446 -19.87 -43.23 10.81
N ALA A 447 -20.09 -42.31 9.86
CA ALA A 447 -21.42 -41.92 9.43
C ALA A 447 -22.16 -43.06 8.69
N THR A 448 -21.45 -43.90 7.93
CA THR A 448 -22.05 -45.06 7.25
C THR A 448 -22.45 -46.16 8.24
N VAL A 449 -21.63 -46.41 9.27
CA VAL A 449 -21.93 -47.40 10.32
C VAL A 449 -23.11 -46.95 11.20
N ALA A 450 -23.19 -45.66 11.56
CA ALA A 450 -24.30 -45.13 12.35
C ALA A 450 -25.64 -45.20 11.61
N ASN A 451 -25.64 -45.05 10.28
CA ASN A 451 -26.86 -45.12 9.48
C ASN A 451 -27.32 -46.58 9.24
N ALA A 452 -26.40 -47.56 9.24
CA ALA A 452 -26.74 -48.97 9.14
C ALA A 452 -27.33 -49.55 10.43
N THR A 453 -26.94 -49.04 11.60
CA THR A 453 -27.51 -49.46 12.90
C THR A 453 -28.89 -48.87 13.22
N ALA A 454 -29.35 -47.87 12.45
CA ALA A 454 -30.67 -47.25 12.63
C ALA A 454 -31.78 -47.89 11.77
N SER A 455 -31.45 -48.91 10.96
CA SER A 455 -32.40 -49.61 10.06
C SER A 455 -32.56 -51.11 10.35
N ASN A 456 -32.25 -51.55 11.58
CA ASN A 456 -32.57 -52.90 12.06
C ASN A 456 -33.41 -52.85 13.32
#